data_AF-A0AAD7KEF8-F1
#
_entry.id   AF-A0AAD7KEF8-F1
#
_cell.length_a   1.000
_cell.length_b   1.000
_cell.length_c   1.000
_cell.angle_alpha   90.00
_cell.angle_beta   90.00
_cell.angle_gamma   90.00
#
_symmetry.space_group_name_H-M   'P 1'
#
loop_
_entity.id
_entity.type
_entity.pdbx_description
1 polymer ?
#
loop_
_entity_poly.entity_id
_entity_poly.type
_entity_poly.pdbx_seq_one_letter_code
_entity_poly.pdbx_strand_id
1 'polypeptide(L)'
;MAKSTRSKVKRSFRSKKRETGIYAATEAARLNRLHAKLSSVASRADADEMKDDEDLPAEDANQDSALEADSMQVEDAESSKKISTHGPRGSRREEWRTSKGLTARPSATGMNRQGGVAARRKAGRSKRRR
;
A
#
# COMPACT_ATOMS: atom_id res chain seq x y z
N MET A 1 31.40 -21.45 32.95
CA MET A 1 30.97 -20.04 32.77
C MET A 1 29.55 -19.99 32.22
N ALA A 2 28.66 -19.20 32.84
CA ALA A 2 27.34 -18.93 32.28
C ALA A 2 27.44 -18.06 31.00
N LYS A 3 26.46 -18.17 30.10
CA LYS A 3 26.40 -17.35 28.88
C LYS A 3 25.67 -16.03 29.17
N SER A 4 26.20 -14.92 28.66
CA SER A 4 25.56 -13.60 28.74
C SER A 4 24.21 -13.54 28.02
N THR A 5 23.31 -12.66 28.46
CA THR A 5 22.00 -12.39 27.84
C THR A 5 22.12 -11.93 26.38
N ARG A 6 23.21 -11.24 26.03
CA ARG A 6 23.50 -10.74 24.68
C ARG A 6 24.33 -11.72 23.85
N SER A 7 24.65 -12.90 24.38
CA SER A 7 25.42 -13.90 23.64
C SER A 7 24.69 -14.33 22.36
N LYS A 8 25.44 -14.42 21.25
CA LYS A 8 24.89 -14.74 19.92
C LYS A 8 24.15 -16.08 19.92
N VAL A 9 24.71 -17.10 20.58
CA VAL A 9 24.13 -18.44 20.70
C VAL A 9 22.77 -18.41 21.42
N LYS A 10 22.64 -17.68 22.53
CA LYS A 10 21.35 -17.60 23.24
C LYS A 10 20.34 -16.74 22.48
N ARG A 11 20.79 -15.69 21.80
CA ARG A 11 19.93 -14.84 20.96
C ARG A 11 19.36 -15.61 19.76
N SER A 12 20.19 -16.35 19.02
CA SER A 12 19.72 -17.14 17.87
C SER A 12 18.72 -18.22 18.29
N PHE A 13 18.98 -18.90 19.41
CA PHE A 13 18.04 -19.87 19.98
C PHE A 13 16.69 -19.22 20.38
N ARG A 14 16.73 -18.02 20.97
CA ARG A 14 15.51 -17.26 21.28
C ARG A 14 14.77 -16.80 20.02
N SER A 15 15.47 -16.44 18.94
CA SER A 15 14.86 -16.11 17.65
C SER A 15 14.07 -17.30 17.11
N LYS A 16 14.73 -18.46 17.00
CA LYS A 16 14.09 -19.71 16.55
C LYS A 16 12.85 -20.06 17.38
N LYS A 17 12.92 -19.93 18.71
CA LYS A 17 11.76 -20.16 19.58
C LYS A 17 10.58 -19.21 19.31
N ARG A 18 10.85 -17.96 18.93
CA ARG A 18 9.80 -16.99 18.60
C ARG A 18 9.19 -17.25 17.23
N GLU A 19 9.98 -17.69 16.27
CA GLU A 19 9.56 -17.87 14.87
C GLU A 19 8.89 -19.23 14.62
N THR A 20 9.46 -20.33 15.14
CA THR A 20 8.99 -21.69 14.83
C THR A 20 8.39 -22.41 16.03
N GLY A 21 8.41 -21.78 17.20
CA GLY A 21 7.94 -22.38 18.45
C GLY A 21 6.49 -22.05 18.77
N ILE A 22 6.06 -22.50 19.95
CA ILE A 22 4.73 -22.26 20.53
C ILE A 22 4.40 -20.76 20.59
N TYR A 23 5.41 -19.91 20.80
CA TYR A 23 5.24 -18.45 20.83
C TYR A 23 4.61 -17.91 19.53
N ALA A 24 5.07 -18.38 18.36
CA ALA A 24 4.51 -17.96 17.08
C ALA A 24 3.03 -18.33 16.96
N ALA A 25 2.67 -19.57 17.29
CA ALA A 25 1.30 -20.05 17.22
C ALA A 25 0.36 -19.27 18.16
N THR A 26 0.81 -19.00 19.39
CA THR A 26 0.02 -18.22 20.36
C THR A 26 -0.17 -16.76 19.93
N GLU A 27 0.86 -16.15 19.33
CA GLU A 27 0.79 -14.79 18.81
C GLU A 27 -0.16 -14.71 17.60
N ALA A 28 -0.04 -15.64 16.66
CA ALA A 28 -0.92 -15.73 15.49
C ALA A 28 -2.39 -15.91 15.90
N ALA A 29 -2.68 -16.79 16.86
CA ALA A 29 -4.05 -16.97 17.37
C ALA A 29 -4.60 -15.67 18.01
N ARG A 30 -3.77 -14.95 18.76
CA ARG A 30 -4.15 -13.67 19.36
C ARG A 30 -4.42 -12.60 18.30
N LEU A 31 -3.59 -12.52 17.26
CA LEU A 31 -3.77 -11.60 16.14
C LEU A 31 -5.06 -11.90 15.38
N ASN A 32 -5.33 -13.18 15.06
CA ASN A 32 -6.56 -13.59 14.37
C ASN A 32 -7.81 -13.24 15.19
N ARG A 33 -7.78 -13.46 16.51
CA ARG A 33 -8.87 -13.06 17.40
C ARG A 33 -9.09 -11.55 17.40
N LEU A 34 -8.02 -10.74 17.38
CA LEU A 34 -8.14 -9.28 17.31
C LEU A 34 -8.68 -8.83 15.95
N HIS A 35 -8.21 -9.44 14.86
CA HIS A 35 -8.69 -9.16 13.52
C HIS A 35 -10.19 -9.45 13.41
N ALA A 36 -10.65 -10.63 13.84
CA ALA A 36 -12.07 -10.97 13.84
C ALA A 36 -12.93 -9.96 14.62
N LYS A 37 -12.44 -9.49 15.77
CA LYS A 37 -13.12 -8.44 16.55
C LYS A 37 -13.17 -7.11 15.81
N LEU A 38 -12.08 -6.68 15.20
CA LEU A 38 -12.04 -5.42 14.44
C LEU A 38 -12.92 -5.50 13.21
N SER A 39 -12.89 -6.61 12.47
CA SER A 39 -13.80 -6.86 11.36
C SER A 39 -15.27 -6.80 11.80
N SER A 40 -15.64 -7.38 12.95
CA SER A 40 -17.01 -7.28 13.47
C SER A 40 -17.41 -5.87 13.91
N VAL A 41 -16.46 -5.06 14.37
CA VAL A 41 -16.74 -3.68 14.78
C VAL A 41 -16.87 -2.79 13.54
N ALA A 42 -15.99 -2.97 12.54
CA ALA A 42 -16.07 -2.27 11.26
C ALA A 42 -17.39 -2.58 10.55
N SER A 43 -17.75 -3.85 10.42
CA SER A 43 -19.02 -4.24 9.78
C SER A 43 -20.25 -3.74 10.54
N ARG A 44 -20.16 -3.56 11.87
CA ARG A 44 -21.24 -2.95 12.66
C ARG A 44 -21.32 -1.44 12.46
N ALA A 45 -20.19 -0.75 12.37
CA ALA A 45 -20.16 0.68 12.09
C ALA A 45 -20.74 0.98 10.71
N ASP A 46 -20.40 0.16 9.70
CA ASP A 46 -20.96 0.28 8.35
C ASP A 46 -22.47 -0.04 8.33
N ALA A 47 -22.91 -1.01 9.16
CA ALA A 47 -24.33 -1.37 9.25
C ALA A 47 -25.18 -0.33 9.99
N ASP A 48 -24.62 0.39 10.98
CA ASP A 48 -25.32 1.50 11.66
C ASP A 48 -25.48 2.72 10.74
N GLU A 49 -24.60 2.91 9.75
CA GLU A 49 -24.76 3.93 8.70
C GLU A 49 -25.78 3.55 7.61
N MET A 50 -26.13 2.26 7.46
CA MET A 50 -27.13 1.79 6.48
C MET A 50 -28.52 1.51 7.07
N LYS A 51 -28.72 1.69 8.38
CA LYS A 51 -29.98 1.34 9.05
C LYS A 51 -31.02 2.46 9.14
N ASP A 52 -30.86 3.51 8.33
CA ASP A 52 -31.85 4.59 8.20
C ASP A 52 -32.72 4.47 6.93
N ASP A 53 -32.48 3.46 6.09
CA ASP A 53 -33.32 3.15 4.92
C ASP A 53 -33.64 1.65 4.85
N GLU A 54 -34.94 1.34 4.91
CA GLU A 54 -35.58 0.07 4.48
C GLU A 54 -35.56 -1.16 5.41
N ASP A 55 -36.63 -1.23 6.24
CA ASP A 55 -37.32 -2.48 6.58
C ASP A 55 -37.71 -3.26 5.31
N LEU A 56 -37.30 -4.54 5.18
CA LEU A 56 -38.07 -5.68 4.62
C LEU A 56 -37.19 -6.97 4.58
N PRO A 57 -37.67 -8.15 5.05
CA PRO A 57 -36.90 -9.40 4.99
C PRO A 57 -37.26 -10.23 3.74
N ALA A 58 -36.25 -10.83 3.10
CA ALA A 58 -36.44 -11.94 2.16
C ALA A 58 -35.27 -12.91 2.22
N GLU A 59 -35.58 -14.19 2.43
CA GLU A 59 -34.67 -15.33 2.49
C GLU A 59 -34.18 -15.80 1.10
N ASP A 60 -33.04 -16.49 1.12
CA ASP A 60 -32.55 -17.57 0.24
C ASP A 60 -32.67 -17.44 -1.30
N ALA A 61 -31.51 -17.43 -1.98
CA ALA A 61 -31.28 -18.25 -3.19
C ALA A 61 -29.82 -18.18 -3.67
N ASN A 62 -29.11 -19.31 -3.51
CA ASN A 62 -28.01 -19.74 -4.37
C ASN A 62 -28.46 -19.81 -5.85
N GLN A 63 -27.69 -19.22 -6.78
CA GLN A 63 -27.53 -19.83 -8.11
C GLN A 63 -26.31 -19.31 -8.87
N ASP A 64 -25.45 -20.26 -9.22
CA ASP A 64 -24.40 -20.18 -10.24
C ASP A 64 -24.97 -19.67 -11.58
N SER A 65 -24.27 -18.72 -12.20
CA SER A 65 -24.34 -18.51 -13.66
C SER A 65 -22.95 -18.18 -14.19
N ALA A 66 -22.24 -19.23 -14.59
CA ALA A 66 -21.10 -19.17 -15.48
C ALA A 66 -21.55 -18.73 -16.90
N LEU A 67 -20.58 -18.15 -17.63
CA LEU A 67 -20.56 -17.87 -19.07
C LEU A 67 -21.11 -16.49 -19.49
N GLU A 68 -20.20 -15.53 -19.71
CA GLU A 68 -19.93 -15.06 -21.07
C GLU A 68 -18.59 -14.31 -21.12
N ALA A 69 -17.70 -14.81 -21.97
CA ALA A 69 -16.40 -14.21 -22.26
C ALA A 69 -16.61 -13.13 -23.32
N ASP A 70 -16.67 -11.87 -22.90
CA ASP A 70 -16.65 -10.73 -23.81
C ASP A 70 -15.23 -10.52 -24.35
N SER A 71 -15.03 -10.94 -25.59
CA SER A 71 -13.80 -10.80 -26.34
C SER A 71 -13.59 -9.33 -26.73
N MET A 72 -12.86 -8.57 -25.92
CA MET A 72 -12.44 -7.22 -26.28
C MET A 72 -11.37 -7.25 -27.38
N GLN A 73 -11.79 -6.90 -28.59
CA GLN A 73 -10.95 -6.57 -29.74
C GLN A 73 -9.95 -5.45 -29.39
N VAL A 74 -8.66 -5.73 -29.54
CA VAL A 74 -7.58 -4.73 -29.43
C VAL A 74 -7.23 -4.27 -30.84
N GLU A 75 -7.84 -3.18 -31.29
CA GLU A 75 -7.38 -2.46 -32.48
C GLU A 75 -6.38 -1.35 -32.09
N ASP A 76 -5.26 -1.42 -32.80
CA ASP A 76 -4.24 -0.43 -33.13
C ASP A 76 -3.54 0.43 -32.06
N ALA A 77 -2.21 0.33 -32.10
CA ALA A 77 -1.27 0.87 -31.15
C ALA A 77 -0.85 2.32 -31.50
N GLU A 78 -1.75 3.28 -31.36
CA GLU A 78 -1.33 4.67 -31.15
C GLU A 78 -1.15 4.88 -29.64
N SER A 79 0.10 5.16 -29.22
CA SER A 79 0.53 5.20 -27.82
C SER A 79 -0.51 5.83 -26.88
N SER A 80 -1.21 4.98 -26.12
CA SER A 80 -2.26 5.41 -25.21
C SER A 80 -1.70 6.47 -24.25
N LYS A 81 -2.31 7.66 -24.25
CA LYS A 81 -1.95 8.74 -23.33
C LYS A 81 -2.09 8.16 -21.92
N LYS A 82 -0.97 8.01 -21.21
CA LYS A 82 -0.97 7.52 -19.83
C LYS A 82 -1.82 8.45 -18.96
N ILE A 83 -3.05 8.04 -18.67
CA ILE A 83 -3.94 8.78 -17.77
C ILE A 83 -3.36 8.61 -16.36
N SER A 84 -2.87 9.71 -15.78
CA SER A 84 -2.46 9.71 -14.38
C SER A 84 -3.71 9.52 -13.53
N THR A 85 -3.83 8.37 -12.87
CA THR A 85 -4.90 8.10 -11.89
C THR A 85 -4.78 8.96 -10.62
N HIS A 86 -3.69 9.72 -10.49
CA HIS A 86 -3.47 10.62 -9.38
C HIS A 86 -3.75 12.06 -9.82
N GLY A 87 -4.75 12.68 -9.21
CA GLY A 87 -5.06 14.11 -9.38
C GLY A 87 -3.96 15.03 -8.82
N PRO A 88 -4.04 16.35 -9.10
CA PRO A 88 -3.09 17.32 -8.57
C PRO A 88 -3.07 17.28 -7.04
N ARG A 89 -1.87 17.28 -6.45
CA ARG A 89 -1.68 17.12 -4.99
C ARG A 89 -1.94 18.38 -4.16
N GLY A 90 -2.39 19.47 -4.78
CA GLY A 90 -2.80 20.71 -4.09
C GLY A 90 -1.75 21.27 -3.14
N SER A 91 -0.46 21.18 -3.48
CA SER A 91 0.56 21.79 -2.62
C SER A 91 0.51 23.31 -2.78
N ARG A 92 0.51 24.07 -1.67
CA ARG A 92 0.57 25.55 -1.68
C ARG A 92 1.66 26.12 -2.60
N ARG A 93 2.79 25.43 -2.74
CA ARG A 93 3.87 25.83 -3.66
C ARG A 93 3.50 25.61 -5.13
N GLU A 94 2.78 24.55 -5.45
CA GLU A 94 2.31 24.26 -6.81
C GLU A 94 1.23 25.28 -7.21
N GLU A 95 0.28 25.59 -6.31
CA GLU A 95 -0.76 26.61 -6.52
C GLU A 95 -0.17 28.01 -6.71
N TRP A 96 0.75 28.43 -5.83
CA TRP A 96 1.42 29.73 -5.99
C TRP A 96 2.15 29.82 -7.33
N ARG A 97 2.81 28.73 -7.77
CA ARG A 97 3.50 28.70 -9.07
C ARG A 97 2.52 28.79 -10.24
N THR A 98 1.44 28.02 -10.21
CA THR A 98 0.39 28.08 -11.24
C THR A 98 -0.25 29.47 -11.30
N SER A 99 -0.51 30.10 -10.15
CA SER A 99 -1.02 31.48 -10.08
C SER A 99 -0.05 32.52 -10.64
N LYS A 100 1.24 32.19 -10.65
CA LYS A 100 2.31 33.02 -11.24
C LYS A 100 2.66 32.62 -12.68
N GLY A 101 1.86 31.78 -13.32
CA GLY A 101 2.11 31.33 -14.70
C GLY A 101 3.34 30.42 -14.85
N LEU A 102 3.88 29.91 -13.75
CA LEU A 102 5.02 28.99 -13.75
C LEU A 102 4.53 27.55 -13.75
N THR A 103 5.35 26.64 -14.29
CA THR A 103 5.08 25.20 -14.22
C THR A 103 4.87 24.75 -12.77
N ALA A 104 3.82 23.96 -12.50
CA ALA A 104 3.46 23.51 -11.15
C ALA A 104 4.66 22.94 -10.39
N ARG A 105 5.53 22.18 -11.09
CA ARG A 105 6.81 21.70 -10.58
C ARG A 105 7.98 22.28 -11.36
N PRO A 106 9.07 22.72 -10.69
CA PRO A 106 10.27 23.16 -11.37
C PRO A 106 10.89 21.97 -12.12
N SER A 107 11.23 22.16 -13.39
CA SER A 107 11.98 21.19 -14.17
C SER A 107 13.40 21.02 -13.59
N ALA A 108 13.94 19.81 -13.71
CA ALA A 108 15.34 19.58 -13.39
C ALA A 108 16.19 20.13 -14.53
N THR A 109 16.98 21.17 -14.27
CA THR A 109 17.90 21.76 -15.25
C THR A 109 19.33 21.29 -14.94
N GLY A 110 20.03 20.84 -15.99
CA GLY A 110 21.44 20.45 -15.92
C GLY A 110 21.68 18.94 -15.78
N MET A 111 22.92 18.56 -16.08
CA MET A 111 23.40 17.18 -16.02
C MET A 111 24.07 16.93 -14.67
N ASN A 112 23.86 15.76 -14.08
CA ASN A 112 24.64 15.28 -12.95
C ASN A 112 26.06 14.87 -13.41
N ARG A 113 26.97 14.63 -12.45
CA ARG A 113 28.36 14.22 -12.73
C ARG A 113 28.50 12.87 -13.46
N GLN A 114 27.41 12.11 -13.58
CA GLN A 114 27.34 10.82 -14.27
C GLN A 114 26.65 10.92 -15.64
N GLY A 115 26.39 12.13 -16.15
CA GLY A 115 25.82 12.31 -17.49
C GLY A 115 24.30 12.14 -17.60
N GLY A 116 23.57 12.03 -16.48
CA GLY A 116 22.09 11.97 -16.48
C GLY A 116 21.45 13.26 -15.96
N VAL A 117 20.14 13.45 -16.18
CA VAL A 117 19.39 14.62 -15.67
C VAL A 117 19.56 14.75 -14.14
N ALA A 118 19.91 15.96 -13.68
CA ALA A 118 20.22 16.20 -12.27
C ALA A 118 18.99 16.02 -11.36
N ALA A 119 19.05 15.05 -10.45
CA ALA A 119 18.02 14.89 -9.42
C ALA A 119 18.03 16.08 -8.44
N ARG A 120 16.85 16.55 -8.02
CA ARG A 120 16.72 17.74 -7.14
C ARG A 120 17.43 17.61 -5.79
N ARG A 121 17.64 16.38 -5.30
CA ARG A 121 18.37 16.13 -4.05
C ARG A 121 19.38 15.02 -4.29
N LYS A 122 20.63 15.25 -3.87
CA LYS A 122 21.74 14.29 -3.95
C LYS A 122 22.12 13.90 -5.41
N ALA A 123 21.99 14.83 -6.37
CA ALA A 123 22.50 14.63 -7.73
C ALA A 123 23.97 14.18 -7.72
N GLY A 124 24.28 13.07 -8.39
CA GLY A 124 25.65 12.56 -8.48
C GLY A 124 26.21 11.93 -7.19
N ARG A 125 25.41 11.78 -6.12
CA ARG A 125 25.84 11.02 -4.94
C ARG A 125 25.62 9.54 -5.19
N SER A 126 26.69 8.76 -5.23
CA SER A 126 26.60 7.30 -5.33
C SER A 126 25.71 6.76 -4.20
N LYS A 127 24.80 5.84 -4.56
CA LYS A 127 23.98 5.10 -3.59
C LYS A 127 24.95 4.37 -2.68
N ARG A 128 25.09 4.82 -1.43
CA ARG A 128 25.89 4.11 -0.42
C ARG A 128 25.22 2.75 -0.23
N ARG A 129 25.86 1.68 -0.71
CA ARG A 129 25.41 0.31 -0.47
C ARG A 129 25.38 0.14 1.05
N ARG A 130 24.19 -0.09 1.59
CA ARG A 130 23.97 -0.67 2.91
C ARG A 130 23.40 -2.05 2.67
#